data_AF-A0A1M4UT32-F1
#
_entry.id   AF-A0A1M4UT32-F1
#
_cell.length_a   1.000
_cell.length_b   1.000
_cell.length_c   1.000
_cell.angle_alpha   90.00
_cell.angle_beta   90.00
_cell.angle_gamma   90.00
#
_symmetry.space_group_name_H-M   'P 1'
#
loop_
_entity.id
_entity.type
_entity.pdbx_description
1 polymer ?
#
loop_
_entity_poly.entity_id
_entity_poly.type
_entity_poly.pdbx_seq_one_letter_code
_entity_poly.pdbx_strand_id
1 'polypeptide(L)'
;MKKIIENSYSTIFKGMLKAVNPIKKRIIKTECKVHQYINNQALTILKNDGYDYAYREMSLNIDKINEGVVWADQDFKSSNHFYNPQRSKGLYGCSNALKECSYYYARALTKFKKGDKDKAYFYLGAACHLIQDVTVPHHVNIKLLDSHRKYEQWIIKTYRHHDSFNAYDGGLYFKSIKEFIEFNANSSIRTYNKFTEVSQIKK
;
A
#
# COMPACT_ATOMS: atom_id res chain seq x y z
N MET A 1 -6.38 20.70 -24.16
CA MET A 1 -5.93 21.56 -23.03
C MET A 1 -5.80 20.81 -21.71
N LYS A 2 -6.88 20.22 -21.16
CA LYS A 2 -6.86 19.54 -19.84
C LYS A 2 -5.77 18.46 -19.67
N LYS A 3 -5.64 17.56 -20.66
CA LYS A 3 -4.64 16.48 -20.70
C LYS A 3 -3.18 16.97 -20.79
N ILE A 4 -2.95 18.13 -21.42
CA ILE A 4 -1.61 18.73 -21.56
C ILE A 4 -1.17 19.35 -20.22
N ILE A 5 -2.09 20.05 -19.55
CA ILE A 5 -1.86 20.63 -18.21
C ILE A 5 -1.65 19.51 -17.17
N GLU A 6 -2.43 18.43 -17.25
CA GLU A 6 -2.29 17.23 -16.41
C GLU A 6 -0.92 16.55 -16.58
N ASN A 7 -0.46 16.37 -17.81
CA ASN A 7 0.85 15.76 -18.10
C ASN A 7 2.01 16.62 -17.59
N SER A 8 1.90 17.95 -17.69
CA SER A 8 2.93 18.87 -17.17
C SER A 8 3.03 18.83 -15.65
N TYR A 9 1.89 18.80 -14.94
CA TYR A 9 1.87 18.66 -13.47
C TYR A 9 2.49 17.32 -13.02
N SER A 10 2.11 16.22 -13.67
CA SER A 10 2.68 14.89 -13.43
C SER A 10 4.20 14.86 -13.60
N THR A 11 4.71 15.55 -14.63
CA THR A 11 6.13 15.61 -14.95
C THR A 11 6.91 16.43 -13.91
N ILE A 12 6.38 17.57 -13.49
CA ILE A 12 6.98 18.40 -12.44
C ILE A 12 6.97 17.68 -11.09
N PHE A 13 5.85 17.03 -10.74
CA PHE A 13 5.74 16.24 -9.51
C PHE A 13 6.73 15.07 -9.48
N LYS A 14 6.82 14.30 -10.57
CA LYS A 14 7.84 13.23 -10.72
C LYS A 14 9.26 13.78 -10.68
N GLY A 15 9.51 14.97 -11.22
CA GLY A 15 10.78 15.69 -11.14
C GLY A 15 11.16 16.09 -9.70
N MET A 16 10.20 16.58 -8.92
CA MET A 16 10.39 16.93 -7.50
C MET A 16 10.66 15.69 -6.65
N LEU A 17 10.05 14.55 -7.00
CA LEU A 17 10.36 13.29 -6.35
C LEU A 17 11.78 12.81 -6.73
N LYS A 18 12.23 12.97 -8.00
CA LYS A 18 13.54 12.55 -8.55
C LYS A 18 14.78 13.00 -7.78
N ALA A 19 14.71 14.06 -7.00
CA ALA A 19 15.76 14.47 -6.07
C ALA A 19 15.73 13.61 -4.79
N VAL A 20 16.41 12.45 -4.83
CA VAL A 20 16.49 11.51 -3.68
C VAL A 20 17.68 11.84 -2.78
N ASN A 21 17.42 12.44 -1.63
CA ASN A 21 18.39 12.61 -0.55
C ASN A 21 18.45 11.33 0.34
N PRO A 22 19.61 10.94 0.92
CA PRO A 22 19.74 9.80 1.84
C PRO A 22 18.67 9.68 2.94
N ILE A 23 18.12 10.80 3.43
CA ILE A 23 17.01 10.77 4.41
C ILE A 23 15.76 10.11 3.81
N LYS A 24 15.39 10.44 2.56
CA LYS A 24 14.24 9.83 1.87
C LYS A 24 14.45 8.32 1.67
N LYS A 25 15.68 7.89 1.31
CA LYS A 25 15.99 6.46 1.15
C LYS A 25 15.79 5.66 2.44
N ARG A 26 16.17 6.22 3.59
CA ARG A 26 16.00 5.56 4.89
C ARG A 26 14.52 5.38 5.26
N ILE A 27 13.68 6.36 4.95
CA ILE A 27 12.24 6.31 5.21
C ILE A 27 11.59 5.22 4.35
N ILE A 28 11.82 5.24 3.03
CA ILE A 28 11.33 4.22 2.10
C ILE A 28 11.72 2.82 2.57
N LYS A 29 12.99 2.62 2.93
CA LYS A 29 13.47 1.32 3.44
C LYS A 29 12.72 0.85 4.69
N THR A 30 12.21 1.78 5.51
CA THR A 30 11.54 1.44 6.76
C THR A 30 10.04 1.23 6.57
N GLU A 31 9.41 2.01 5.71
CA GLU A 31 8.04 1.76 5.21
C GLU A 31 7.94 0.37 4.57
N CYS A 32 8.88 0.02 3.69
CA CYS A 32 8.99 -1.33 3.13
C CYS A 32 9.06 -2.43 4.21
N LYS A 33 9.69 -2.19 5.37
CA LYS A 33 9.75 -3.16 6.47
C LYS A 33 8.39 -3.33 7.18
N VAL A 34 7.57 -2.29 7.20
CA VAL A 34 6.21 -2.36 7.74
C VAL A 34 5.33 -3.20 6.80
N HIS A 35 5.42 -2.99 5.49
CA HIS A 35 4.68 -3.80 4.51
C HIS A 35 5.07 -5.30 4.55
N GLN A 36 6.36 -5.59 4.63
CA GLN A 36 6.84 -6.97 4.83
C GLN A 36 6.32 -7.57 6.14
N TYR A 37 6.27 -6.78 7.21
CA TYR A 37 5.69 -7.24 8.48
C TYR A 37 4.21 -7.58 8.34
N ILE A 38 3.43 -6.74 7.67
CA ILE A 38 2.00 -6.99 7.39
C ILE A 38 1.83 -8.30 6.60
N ASN A 39 2.66 -8.57 5.59
CA ASN A 39 2.62 -9.83 4.85
C ASN A 39 2.87 -11.05 5.76
N ASN A 40 3.85 -10.95 6.67
CA ASN A 40 4.15 -12.05 7.60
C ASN A 40 3.01 -12.26 8.61
N GLN A 41 2.40 -11.18 9.13
CA GLN A 41 1.20 -11.30 9.96
C GLN A 41 0.04 -11.93 9.20
N ALA A 42 -0.12 -11.61 7.92
CA ALA A 42 -1.15 -12.24 7.09
C ALA A 42 -0.96 -13.76 6.93
N LEU A 43 0.28 -14.27 6.94
CA LEU A 43 0.54 -15.72 6.97
C LEU A 43 0.03 -16.35 8.27
N THR A 44 0.24 -15.69 9.42
CA THR A 44 -0.29 -16.14 10.71
C THR A 44 -1.80 -16.19 10.71
N ILE A 45 -2.46 -15.13 10.20
CA ILE A 45 -3.92 -15.06 10.08
C ILE A 45 -4.45 -16.17 9.18
N LEU A 46 -3.86 -16.37 7.99
CA LEU A 46 -4.27 -17.44 7.06
C LEU A 46 -4.19 -18.82 7.71
N LYS A 47 -3.13 -19.08 8.48
CA LYS A 47 -2.96 -20.34 9.19
C LYS A 47 -4.04 -20.53 10.26
N ASN A 48 -4.26 -19.52 11.08
CA ASN A 48 -5.20 -19.60 12.20
C ASN A 48 -6.67 -19.63 11.72
N ASP A 49 -6.98 -19.01 10.59
CA ASP A 49 -8.30 -19.06 9.96
C ASP A 49 -8.55 -20.36 9.16
N GLY A 50 -7.59 -21.30 9.13
CA GLY A 50 -7.75 -22.60 8.47
C GLY A 50 -7.50 -22.59 6.96
N TYR A 51 -6.94 -21.53 6.39
CA TYR A 51 -6.55 -21.44 4.98
C TYR A 51 -5.20 -22.11 4.69
N ASP A 52 -5.07 -23.37 5.09
CA ASP A 52 -3.85 -24.16 5.08
C ASP A 52 -3.10 -24.19 3.74
N TYR A 53 -3.82 -24.35 2.63
CA TYR A 53 -3.22 -24.35 1.30
C TYR A 53 -2.63 -22.98 0.96
N ALA A 54 -3.39 -21.91 1.19
CA ALA A 54 -2.93 -20.55 0.93
C ALA A 54 -1.75 -20.19 1.85
N TYR A 55 -1.82 -20.54 3.14
CA TYR A 55 -0.72 -20.38 4.07
C TYR A 55 0.55 -21.05 3.56
N ARG A 56 0.50 -22.33 3.17
CA ARG A 56 1.68 -23.05 2.65
C ARG A 56 2.21 -22.43 1.36
N GLU A 57 1.35 -22.18 0.38
CA GLU A 57 1.78 -21.64 -0.92
C GLU A 57 2.39 -20.24 -0.76
N MET A 58 1.78 -19.37 0.05
CA MET A 58 2.28 -18.02 0.28
C MET A 58 3.55 -18.03 1.15
N SER A 59 3.64 -18.91 2.15
CA SER A 59 4.85 -19.04 2.98
C SER A 59 6.06 -19.48 2.15
N LEU A 60 5.89 -20.43 1.22
CA LEU A 60 6.95 -20.88 0.33
C LEU A 60 7.47 -19.77 -0.60
N ASN A 61 6.64 -18.77 -0.90
CA ASN A 61 6.96 -17.72 -1.86
C ASN A 61 7.07 -16.32 -1.21
N ILE A 62 7.12 -16.25 0.14
CA ILE A 62 7.04 -15.00 0.89
C ILE A 62 8.18 -14.03 0.53
N ASP A 63 9.36 -14.55 0.21
CA ASP A 63 10.50 -13.75 -0.20
C ASP A 63 10.22 -13.01 -1.52
N LYS A 64 9.62 -13.69 -2.50
CA LYS A 64 9.23 -13.08 -3.77
C LYS A 64 8.10 -12.06 -3.61
N ILE A 65 7.14 -12.34 -2.73
CA ILE A 65 6.08 -11.39 -2.38
C ILE A 65 6.71 -10.13 -1.74
N ASN A 66 7.66 -10.30 -0.81
CA ASN A 66 8.33 -9.20 -0.13
C ASN A 66 9.28 -8.40 -1.04
N GLU A 67 9.94 -9.05 -2.01
CA GLU A 67 10.68 -8.38 -3.08
C GLU A 67 9.76 -7.46 -3.90
N GLY A 68 8.58 -7.97 -4.26
CA GLY A 68 7.56 -7.23 -5.02
C GLY A 68 7.02 -6.01 -4.28
N VAL A 69 6.76 -6.17 -2.97
CA VAL A 69 6.37 -5.07 -2.07
C VAL A 69 7.43 -3.98 -2.08
N VAL A 70 8.68 -4.32 -1.78
CA VAL A 70 9.79 -3.35 -1.72
C VAL A 70 9.98 -2.64 -3.06
N TRP A 71 9.83 -3.37 -4.16
CA TRP A 71 10.00 -2.82 -5.50
C TRP A 71 8.89 -1.83 -5.90
N ALA A 72 7.67 -1.97 -5.37
CA ALA A 72 6.57 -1.05 -5.65
C ALA A 72 6.85 0.37 -5.12
N ASP A 73 7.59 0.48 -4.01
CA ASP A 73 8.00 1.76 -3.40
C ASP A 73 9.24 2.41 -4.03
N GLN A 74 9.98 1.68 -4.85
CA GLN A 74 11.18 2.18 -5.50
C GLN A 74 10.87 2.98 -6.77
N ASP A 75 11.64 4.05 -7.00
CA ASP A 75 11.73 4.81 -8.26
C ASP A 75 10.44 5.49 -8.76
N PHE A 76 9.84 6.36 -7.95
CA PHE A 76 8.79 7.31 -8.39
C PHE A 76 7.43 6.72 -8.78
N LYS A 77 7.17 5.47 -8.39
CA LYS A 77 5.86 4.82 -8.54
C LYS A 77 4.83 5.32 -7.51
N SER A 78 5.29 5.94 -6.42
CA SER A 78 4.46 6.50 -5.35
C SER A 78 3.43 7.54 -5.81
N SER A 79 3.62 8.18 -6.98
CA SER A 79 2.64 9.12 -7.54
C SER A 79 1.29 8.49 -7.84
N ASN A 80 1.25 7.16 -8.02
CA ASN A 80 0.03 6.42 -8.31
C ASN A 80 -0.57 5.70 -7.10
N HIS A 81 0.03 5.81 -5.90
CA HIS A 81 -0.42 5.09 -4.70
C HIS A 81 -1.64 5.75 -4.05
N PHE A 82 -2.12 6.86 -4.62
CA PHE A 82 -3.25 7.61 -4.11
C PHE A 82 -4.57 7.10 -4.69
N TYR A 83 -5.59 7.00 -3.85
CA TYR A 83 -6.95 6.69 -4.28
C TYR A 83 -7.97 7.27 -3.30
N ASN A 84 -8.76 8.24 -3.78
CA ASN A 84 -9.90 8.77 -3.05
C ASN A 84 -11.16 7.99 -3.48
N PRO A 85 -11.82 7.25 -2.56
CA PRO A 85 -12.94 6.38 -2.90
C PRO A 85 -14.22 7.15 -3.24
N GLN A 86 -14.39 8.37 -2.72
CA GLN A 86 -15.55 9.21 -3.03
C GLN A 86 -15.49 9.78 -4.46
N ARG A 87 -14.28 9.96 -5.00
CA ARG A 87 -14.05 10.54 -6.33
C ARG A 87 -13.59 9.52 -7.36
N SER A 88 -13.31 8.29 -6.95
CA SER A 88 -12.70 7.23 -7.76
C SER A 88 -11.44 7.68 -8.51
N LYS A 89 -10.62 8.54 -7.88
CA LYS A 89 -9.47 9.22 -8.51
C LYS A 89 -8.25 9.21 -7.58
N GLY A 90 -7.06 9.15 -8.20
CA GLY A 90 -5.77 9.34 -7.52
C GLY A 90 -5.30 10.79 -7.63
N LEU A 91 -4.00 11.02 -7.50
CA LEU A 91 -3.39 12.34 -7.67
C LEU A 91 -3.68 12.89 -9.08
N TYR A 92 -4.00 14.18 -9.18
CA TYR A 92 -4.35 14.81 -10.45
C TYR A 92 -3.19 14.67 -11.47
N GLY A 93 -3.49 14.17 -12.67
CA GLY A 93 -2.48 13.88 -13.72
C GLY A 93 -1.70 12.58 -13.54
N CYS A 94 -2.06 11.73 -12.59
CA CYS A 94 -1.43 10.42 -12.33
C CYS A 94 -2.46 9.27 -12.44
N SER A 95 -1.97 8.02 -12.47
CA SER A 95 -2.82 6.83 -12.31
C SER A 95 -3.35 6.78 -10.86
N ASN A 96 -4.07 5.73 -10.47
CA ASN A 96 -4.56 5.59 -9.10
C ASN A 96 -4.26 4.20 -8.53
N ALA A 97 -4.31 4.07 -7.21
CA ALA A 97 -3.90 2.84 -6.52
C ALA A 97 -4.71 1.63 -7.00
N LEU A 98 -6.01 1.80 -7.24
CA LEU A 98 -6.88 0.75 -7.77
C LEU A 98 -6.44 0.26 -9.15
N LYS A 99 -6.12 1.19 -10.07
CA LYS A 99 -5.70 0.87 -11.44
C LYS A 99 -4.33 0.21 -11.47
N GLU A 100 -3.37 0.71 -10.71
CA GLU A 100 -2.05 0.09 -10.60
C GLU A 100 -2.12 -1.28 -9.92
N CYS A 101 -2.92 -1.41 -8.86
CA CYS A 101 -3.11 -2.68 -8.15
C CYS A 101 -3.75 -3.72 -9.08
N SER A 102 -4.78 -3.32 -9.84
CA SER A 102 -5.39 -4.17 -10.87
C SER A 102 -4.40 -4.57 -11.95
N TYR A 103 -3.53 -3.66 -12.38
CA TYR A 103 -2.48 -3.95 -13.37
C TYR A 103 -1.46 -4.98 -12.84
N TYR A 104 -0.92 -4.79 -11.63
CA TYR A 104 0.01 -5.74 -11.04
C TYR A 104 -0.64 -7.10 -10.77
N TYR A 105 -1.87 -7.13 -10.26
CA TYR A 105 -2.59 -8.37 -10.06
C TYR A 105 -2.84 -9.13 -11.37
N ALA A 106 -3.25 -8.43 -12.45
CA ALA A 106 -3.41 -9.05 -13.76
C ALA A 106 -2.09 -9.63 -14.30
N ARG A 107 -0.96 -8.96 -14.04
CA ARG A 107 0.37 -9.49 -14.38
C ARG A 107 0.74 -10.70 -13.54
N ALA A 108 0.44 -10.69 -12.25
CA ALA A 108 0.65 -11.83 -11.37
C ALA A 108 -0.06 -13.08 -11.91
N LEU A 109 -1.35 -12.95 -12.22
CA LEU A 109 -2.16 -14.03 -12.82
C LEU A 109 -1.60 -14.50 -14.17
N THR A 110 -1.21 -13.55 -15.03
CA THR A 110 -0.62 -13.89 -16.34
C THR A 110 0.68 -14.67 -16.20
N LYS A 111 1.53 -14.29 -15.24
CA LYS A 111 2.79 -14.97 -14.97
C LYS A 111 2.58 -16.35 -14.35
N PHE A 112 1.64 -16.46 -13.43
CA PHE A 112 1.26 -17.72 -12.81
C PHE A 112 0.78 -18.73 -13.87
N LYS A 113 -0.13 -18.31 -14.76
CA LYS A 113 -0.65 -19.14 -15.86
C LYS A 113 0.44 -19.60 -16.84
N LYS A 114 1.54 -18.85 -16.95
CA LYS A 114 2.69 -19.18 -17.81
C LYS A 114 3.75 -20.02 -17.09
N GLY A 115 3.53 -20.41 -15.83
CA GLY A 115 4.49 -21.17 -15.01
C GLY A 115 5.62 -20.34 -14.42
N ASP A 116 5.67 -19.02 -14.66
CA ASP A 116 6.68 -18.10 -14.12
C ASP A 116 6.28 -17.68 -12.70
N LYS A 117 6.35 -18.65 -11.76
CA LYS A 117 5.87 -18.49 -10.38
C LYS A 117 6.58 -17.34 -9.65
N ASP A 118 7.90 -17.23 -9.73
CA ASP A 118 8.66 -16.15 -9.10
C ASP A 118 8.13 -14.76 -9.49
N LYS A 119 7.93 -14.52 -10.80
CA LYS A 119 7.36 -13.24 -11.25
C LYS A 119 5.89 -13.08 -10.87
N ALA A 120 5.15 -14.19 -10.76
CA ALA A 120 3.76 -14.14 -10.31
C ALA A 120 3.68 -13.61 -8.86
N TYR A 121 4.44 -14.21 -7.94
CA TYR A 121 4.47 -13.78 -6.54
C TYR A 121 5.09 -12.41 -6.36
N PHE A 122 6.09 -12.06 -7.16
CA PHE A 122 6.62 -10.70 -7.21
C PHE A 122 5.54 -9.66 -7.57
N TYR A 123 4.77 -9.87 -8.65
CA TYR A 123 3.70 -8.93 -8.99
C TYR A 123 2.52 -8.98 -8.01
N LEU A 124 2.28 -10.12 -7.36
CA LEU A 124 1.32 -10.20 -6.25
C LEU A 124 1.77 -9.31 -5.09
N GLY A 125 3.05 -9.35 -4.72
CA GLY A 125 3.66 -8.46 -3.74
C GLY A 125 3.45 -6.98 -4.06
N ALA A 126 3.69 -6.59 -5.32
CA ALA A 126 3.45 -5.21 -5.76
C ALA A 126 1.97 -4.80 -5.69
N ALA A 127 1.03 -5.74 -5.87
CA ALA A 127 -0.40 -5.48 -5.65
C ALA A 127 -0.73 -5.35 -4.16
N CYS A 128 -0.18 -6.22 -3.30
CA CYS A 128 -0.34 -6.16 -1.84
C CYS A 128 0.14 -4.82 -1.27
N HIS A 129 1.26 -4.29 -1.75
CA HIS A 129 1.76 -2.96 -1.42
C HIS A 129 0.66 -1.90 -1.53
N LEU A 130 0.03 -1.81 -2.71
CA LEU A 130 -1.01 -0.81 -2.98
C LEU A 130 -2.29 -1.01 -2.15
N ILE A 131 -2.62 -2.27 -1.81
CA ILE A 131 -3.74 -2.59 -0.90
C ILE A 131 -3.45 -2.11 0.52
N GLN A 132 -2.18 -2.20 0.95
CA GLN A 132 -1.74 -1.75 2.26
C GLN A 132 -1.66 -0.22 2.32
N ASP A 133 -1.14 0.45 1.29
CA ASP A 133 -1.05 1.91 1.25
C ASP A 133 -2.41 2.59 1.45
N VAL A 134 -3.47 2.09 0.83
CA VAL A 134 -4.80 2.71 0.98
C VAL A 134 -5.41 2.55 2.38
N THR A 135 -4.77 1.81 3.29
CA THR A 135 -5.13 1.80 4.73
C THR A 135 -4.59 3.03 5.48
N VAL A 136 -3.61 3.75 4.91
CA VAL A 136 -3.03 4.96 5.50
C VAL A 136 -3.81 6.19 5.01
N PRO A 137 -4.35 7.02 5.92
CA PRO A 137 -5.17 8.18 5.55
C PRO A 137 -4.57 9.15 4.55
N HIS A 138 -3.25 9.32 4.55
CA HIS A 138 -2.56 10.26 3.67
C HIS A 138 -2.58 9.83 2.21
N HIS A 139 -2.53 8.52 1.91
CA HIS A 139 -2.68 7.98 0.55
C HIS A 139 -4.12 8.13 0.02
N VAL A 140 -5.11 8.22 0.91
CA VAL A 140 -6.52 8.34 0.52
C VAL A 140 -6.97 9.80 0.40
N ASN A 141 -6.51 10.65 1.31
CA ASN A 141 -6.87 12.07 1.34
C ASN A 141 -6.08 12.94 0.37
N ILE A 142 -5.10 12.37 -0.34
CA ILE A 142 -4.26 13.08 -1.33
C ILE A 142 -3.58 14.31 -0.69
N LYS A 143 -3.23 14.22 0.60
CA LYS A 143 -2.54 15.28 1.36
C LYS A 143 -1.07 14.90 1.52
N LEU A 144 -0.21 15.51 0.70
CA LEU A 144 1.22 15.21 0.56
C LEU A 144 2.15 15.95 1.55
N LEU A 145 1.60 16.72 2.49
CA LEU A 145 2.37 17.61 3.38
C LEU A 145 2.91 16.88 4.63
N ASP A 146 3.82 17.56 5.35
CA ASP A 146 4.62 17.12 6.52
C ASP A 146 3.96 16.19 7.55
N SER A 147 2.63 16.24 7.68
CA SER A 147 1.85 15.32 8.52
C SER A 147 1.95 13.84 8.10
N HIS A 148 2.13 13.55 6.81
CA HIS A 148 2.26 12.19 6.27
C HIS A 148 3.53 11.53 6.79
N ARG A 149 4.66 12.24 6.63
CA ARG A 149 5.97 11.82 7.13
C ARG A 149 5.97 11.59 8.64
N LYS A 150 5.35 12.48 9.41
CA LYS A 150 5.27 12.32 10.89
C LYS A 150 4.47 11.08 11.28
N TYR A 151 3.38 10.79 10.56
CA TYR A 151 2.53 9.64 10.81
C TYR A 151 3.24 8.32 10.50
N GLU A 152 3.90 8.20 9.34
CA GLU A 152 4.68 7.02 8.99
C GLU A 152 5.84 6.79 9.95
N GLN A 153 6.55 7.85 10.34
CA GLN A 153 7.61 7.74 11.34
C GLN A 153 7.09 7.29 12.70
N TRP A 154 5.86 7.65 13.07
CA TRP A 154 5.21 7.13 14.26
C TRP A 154 4.92 5.63 14.11
N ILE A 155 4.29 5.19 13.00
CA ILE A 155 4.04 3.77 12.72
C ILE A 155 5.33 2.95 12.84
N ILE A 156 6.39 3.41 12.16
CA ILE A 156 7.71 2.78 12.17
C ILE A 156 8.24 2.56 13.60
N LYS A 157 7.96 3.49 14.51
CA LYS A 157 8.41 3.44 15.90
C LYS A 157 7.49 2.64 16.81
N THR A 158 6.27 2.31 16.38
CA THR A 158 5.25 1.73 17.27
C THR A 158 4.76 0.35 16.84
N TYR A 159 4.83 0.01 15.55
CA TYR A 159 4.21 -1.22 15.02
C TYR A 159 4.72 -2.53 15.64
N ARG A 160 5.95 -2.55 16.18
CA ARG A 160 6.50 -3.72 16.90
C ARG A 160 6.39 -3.63 18.42
N HIS A 161 6.00 -2.48 18.94
CA HIS A 161 6.04 -2.19 20.37
C HIS A 161 4.67 -2.29 21.05
N HIS A 162 3.60 -2.41 20.26
CA HIS A 162 2.24 -2.55 20.76
C HIS A 162 1.58 -3.79 20.16
N ASP A 163 1.51 -4.84 20.96
CA ASP A 163 0.88 -6.10 20.55
C ASP A 163 -0.60 -5.91 20.17
N SER A 164 -1.26 -4.91 20.76
CA SER A 164 -2.62 -4.51 20.43
C SER A 164 -2.83 -4.06 18.98
N PHE A 165 -1.76 -3.85 18.20
CA PHE A 165 -1.86 -3.55 16.76
C PHE A 165 -1.82 -4.81 15.90
N ASN A 166 -1.57 -5.98 16.49
CA ASN A 166 -1.52 -7.24 15.78
C ASN A 166 -2.90 -7.89 15.72
N ALA A 167 -3.18 -8.51 14.57
CA ALA A 167 -4.24 -9.49 14.44
C ALA A 167 -3.60 -10.87 14.21
N TYR A 168 -4.22 -11.89 14.80
CA TYR A 168 -3.75 -13.29 14.71
C TYR A 168 -4.72 -14.18 13.93
N ASP A 169 -5.97 -13.75 13.77
CA ASP A 169 -7.06 -14.45 13.09
C ASP A 169 -8.10 -13.41 12.63
N GLY A 170 -9.19 -13.85 12.00
CA GLY A 170 -10.31 -12.99 11.61
C GLY A 170 -10.02 -12.16 10.36
N GLY A 171 -9.31 -12.74 9.40
CA GLY A 171 -9.00 -12.09 8.13
C GLY A 171 -10.24 -11.67 7.35
N LEU A 172 -10.12 -10.59 6.58
CA LEU A 172 -11.16 -10.15 5.65
C LEU A 172 -10.90 -10.73 4.25
N TYR A 173 -11.81 -11.60 3.79
CA TYR A 173 -11.66 -12.34 2.54
C TYR A 173 -12.64 -11.85 1.47
N PHE A 174 -12.19 -10.91 0.64
CA PHE A 174 -12.98 -10.40 -0.49
C PHE A 174 -12.78 -11.20 -1.77
N LYS A 175 -13.72 -11.05 -2.72
CA LYS A 175 -13.71 -11.77 -4.00
C LYS A 175 -12.89 -11.06 -5.08
N SER A 176 -12.56 -9.79 -4.88
CA SER A 176 -11.78 -9.02 -5.86
C SER A 176 -10.82 -8.01 -5.22
N ILE A 177 -9.74 -7.70 -5.93
CA ILE A 177 -8.79 -6.63 -5.57
C ILE A 177 -9.48 -5.27 -5.42
N LYS A 178 -10.53 -5.01 -6.20
CA LYS A 178 -11.31 -3.78 -6.12
C LYS A 178 -11.99 -3.65 -4.75
N GLU A 179 -12.59 -4.72 -4.25
CA GLU A 179 -13.23 -4.73 -2.92
C GLU A 179 -12.21 -4.47 -1.81
N PHE A 180 -11.02 -5.07 -1.86
CA PHE A 180 -9.94 -4.76 -0.91
C PHE A 180 -9.57 -3.27 -0.90
N ILE A 181 -9.30 -2.70 -2.08
CA ILE A 181 -8.92 -1.29 -2.21
C ILE A 181 -10.04 -0.36 -1.73
N GLU A 182 -11.28 -0.59 -2.16
CA GLU A 182 -12.42 0.26 -1.81
C GLU A 182 -12.76 0.16 -0.32
N PHE A 183 -12.75 -1.05 0.25
CA PHE A 183 -13.01 -1.24 1.67
C PHE A 183 -11.93 -0.55 2.52
N ASN A 184 -10.65 -0.78 2.21
CA ASN A 184 -9.54 -0.19 2.95
C ASN A 184 -9.55 1.34 2.84
N ALA A 185 -9.71 1.88 1.64
CA ALA A 185 -9.75 3.32 1.42
C ALA A 185 -10.91 3.99 2.17
N ASN A 186 -12.11 3.38 2.15
CA ASN A 186 -13.27 3.91 2.88
C ASN A 186 -13.09 3.82 4.40
N SER A 187 -12.51 2.73 4.91
CA SER A 187 -12.22 2.59 6.34
C SER A 187 -11.16 3.58 6.80
N SER A 188 -10.12 3.80 6.00
CA SER A 188 -9.07 4.78 6.22
C SER A 188 -9.63 6.21 6.27
N ILE A 189 -10.48 6.60 5.30
CA ILE A 189 -11.05 7.96 5.28
C ILE A 189 -12.02 8.19 6.45
N ARG A 190 -12.83 7.19 6.82
CA ARG A 190 -13.74 7.26 7.97
C ARG A 190 -12.96 7.43 9.28
N THR A 191 -11.89 6.64 9.43
CA THR A 191 -11.01 6.72 10.61
C THR A 191 -10.36 8.09 10.67
N TYR A 192 -9.80 8.59 9.57
CA TYR A 192 -9.24 9.93 9.53
C TYR A 192 -10.24 11.00 9.96
N ASN A 193 -11.43 11.04 9.36
CA ASN A 193 -12.46 12.03 9.69
C ASN A 193 -12.94 11.93 11.14
N LYS A 194 -13.00 10.72 11.71
CA LYS A 194 -13.33 10.51 13.13
C LYS A 194 -12.30 11.14 14.06
N PHE A 195 -11.02 11.09 13.67
CA PHE A 195 -9.91 11.54 14.52
C PHE A 195 -9.35 12.92 14.16
N THR A 196 -9.85 13.59 13.11
CA THR A 196 -9.45 14.96 12.76
C THR A 196 -9.82 15.98 13.86
N GLU A 197 -10.86 15.71 14.64
CA GLU A 197 -11.34 16.60 15.70
C GLU A 197 -10.67 16.36 17.07
N VAL A 198 -9.89 15.28 17.21
CA VAL A 198 -9.18 14.96 18.47
C VAL A 198 -8.05 15.95 18.78
N SER A 199 -7.77 16.87 17.86
CA SER A 199 -6.91 18.04 18.08
C SER A 199 -7.43 19.06 19.12
N GLN A 200 -8.65 18.90 19.66
CA GLN A 200 -9.18 19.77 20.72
C GLN A 200 -8.92 19.29 22.15
N ILE A 201 -8.28 18.14 22.37
CA ILE A 201 -7.86 17.75 23.73
C ILE A 201 -6.58 18.53 24.05
N LYS A 202 -6.79 19.69 24.69
CA LYS A 202 -5.78 20.65 25.16
C LYS A 202 -4.60 19.93 25.81
N LYS A 203 -3.39 20.34 25.41
CA LYS A 203 -2.19 20.22 26.25
C LYS A 203 -2.36 21.05 27.51
#